data_AF-A0A815AB60-F1
#
_entry.id   AF-A0A815AB60-F1
#
_cell.length_a   1.000
_cell.length_b   1.000
_cell.length_c   1.000
_cell.angle_alpha   90.00
_cell.angle_beta   90.00
_cell.angle_gamma   90.00
#
_symmetry.space_group_name_H-M   'P 1'
#
loop_
_entity.id
_entity.type
_entity.pdbx_description
1 polymer ?
#
loop_
_entity_poly.entity_id
_entity_poly.type
_entity_poly.pdbx_seq_one_letter_code
_entity_poly.pdbx_strand_id
1 'polypeptide(L)'
;MLTLLGNNRFAFAIDPKSKAVWSGGAGQDSLSGGHPYEYLDPVSTRPTPSDYGWPVCEENHVAYTQEANCSTIIIPKLVFPAYSTIIGATFYPLKLNGLPYAFPAKWRGSLFVSMRGSWHVNSSGVPWDAPHVAFVPFGLKTRMPIKSVNWGDPYSQWIEFFTGFQDAKGNRIGRCTGVAVGPKGSLFVADDTTGNIYRIRPTTANC
;
A
#
# COMPACT_ATOMS: atom_id res chain seq x y z
N MET A 1 -17.60 -4.51 -17.10
CA MET A 1 -16.24 -5.09 -17.08
C MET A 1 -15.31 -3.96 -16.69
N LEU A 2 -14.65 -4.03 -15.52
CA LEU A 2 -13.74 -2.98 -15.06
C LEU A 2 -12.41 -3.18 -15.78
N THR A 3 -12.21 -2.51 -16.92
CA THR A 3 -10.94 -2.54 -17.64
C THR A 3 -10.01 -1.53 -16.99
N LEU A 4 -8.94 -2.04 -16.37
CA LEU A 4 -7.95 -1.26 -15.66
C LEU A 4 -6.61 -1.39 -16.39
N LEU A 5 -6.02 -0.26 -16.81
CA LEU A 5 -4.69 -0.26 -17.43
C LEU A 5 -3.66 0.11 -16.35
N GLY A 6 -2.84 -0.87 -15.95
CA GLY A 6 -1.77 -0.72 -14.97
C GLY A 6 -1.06 -2.06 -14.77
N ASN A 7 0.25 -2.03 -14.49
CA ASN A 7 1.03 -3.24 -14.21
C ASN A 7 0.54 -3.91 -12.92
N ASN A 8 0.52 -5.25 -12.91
CA ASN A 8 0.32 -6.15 -11.76
C ASN A 8 -0.40 -5.58 -10.52
N ARG A 9 -1.74 -5.72 -10.47
CA ARG A 9 -2.56 -5.29 -9.31
C ARG A 9 -2.79 -6.44 -8.33
N PHE A 10 -2.04 -6.42 -7.22
CA PHE A 10 -2.16 -7.43 -6.16
C PHE A 10 -3.01 -6.95 -5.00
N ALA A 11 -2.81 -5.70 -4.57
CA ALA A 11 -3.46 -5.16 -3.40
C ALA A 11 -4.92 -4.83 -3.70
N PHE A 12 -5.81 -5.27 -2.81
CA PHE A 12 -7.25 -5.06 -2.92
C PHE A 12 -7.86 -4.88 -1.53
N ALA A 13 -8.71 -3.87 -1.38
CA ALA A 13 -9.51 -3.67 -0.17
C ALA A 13 -10.85 -3.00 -0.50
N ILE A 14 -11.88 -3.25 0.32
CA ILE A 14 -13.17 -2.57 0.20
C ILE A 14 -13.32 -1.60 1.36
N ASP A 15 -13.58 -0.33 1.05
CA ASP A 15 -13.86 0.66 2.08
C ASP A 15 -15.14 0.30 2.83
N PRO A 16 -15.12 0.14 4.17
CA PRO A 16 -16.26 -0.37 4.91
C PRO A 16 -17.47 0.57 4.90
N LYS A 17 -17.27 1.88 4.64
CA LYS A 17 -18.32 2.90 4.61
C LYS A 17 -18.81 3.18 3.20
N SER A 18 -17.92 3.60 2.31
CA SER A 18 -18.27 4.02 0.94
C SER A 18 -18.47 2.83 -0.01
N LYS A 19 -18.01 1.64 0.38
CA LYS A 19 -17.99 0.43 -0.46
C LYS A 19 -17.14 0.56 -1.72
N ALA A 20 -16.33 1.61 -1.80
CA ALA A 20 -15.37 1.76 -2.88
C ALA A 20 -14.35 0.61 -2.84
N VAL A 21 -14.11 0.02 -4.00
CA VAL A 21 -13.04 -0.94 -4.22
C VAL A 21 -11.75 -0.15 -4.41
N TRP A 22 -10.79 -0.41 -3.53
CA TRP A 22 -9.43 0.09 -3.63
C TRP A 22 -8.54 -1.00 -4.21
N SER A 23 -7.78 -0.66 -5.24
CA SER A 23 -6.82 -1.59 -5.84
C SER A 23 -5.64 -0.86 -6.44
N GLY A 24 -4.55 -1.59 -6.59
CA GLY A 24 -3.28 -1.12 -7.09
C GLY A 24 -2.22 -2.19 -6.89
N GLY A 25 -0.96 -1.84 -7.12
CA GLY A 25 0.08 -2.83 -7.12
C GLY A 25 1.41 -2.26 -7.58
N ALA A 26 2.20 -3.14 -8.18
CA ALA A 26 3.58 -2.87 -8.54
C ALA A 26 3.66 -1.95 -9.78
N GLY A 27 4.54 -0.97 -9.71
CA GLY A 27 5.00 -0.15 -10.81
C GLY A 27 5.85 -0.96 -11.80
N GLN A 28 6.40 -0.27 -12.79
CA GLN A 28 7.32 -0.84 -13.76
C GLN A 28 8.68 -1.17 -13.13
N ASP A 29 9.27 -2.30 -13.53
CA ASP A 29 10.64 -2.65 -13.15
C ASP A 29 11.69 -1.94 -14.02
N SER A 30 12.94 -1.92 -13.53
CA SER A 30 14.14 -1.55 -14.31
C SER A 30 14.19 -0.10 -14.83
N LEU A 31 13.51 0.84 -14.16
CA LEU A 31 13.63 2.27 -14.43
C LEU A 31 14.58 2.95 -13.44
N SER A 32 15.37 3.89 -13.93
CA SER A 32 16.34 4.61 -13.11
C SER A 32 15.63 5.59 -12.16
N GLY A 33 16.11 5.73 -10.93
CA GLY A 33 15.75 6.87 -10.08
C GLY A 33 14.65 6.64 -9.05
N GLY A 34 14.26 5.40 -8.75
CA GLY A 34 13.27 5.13 -7.70
C GLY A 34 11.84 5.51 -8.11
N HIS A 35 11.57 5.38 -9.40
CA HIS A 35 10.27 5.51 -10.05
C HIS A 35 10.04 4.29 -10.96
N PRO A 36 8.78 3.95 -11.29
CA PRO A 36 7.56 4.56 -10.80
C PRO A 36 7.22 4.15 -9.37
N TYR A 37 6.62 5.06 -8.62
CA TYR A 37 6.03 4.78 -7.31
C TYR A 37 4.94 3.71 -7.41
N GLU A 38 4.83 2.89 -6.37
CA GLU A 38 3.68 2.00 -6.22
C GLU A 38 2.45 2.85 -5.91
N TYR A 39 1.26 2.38 -6.27
CA TYR A 39 0.05 3.14 -6.01
C TYR A 39 -1.13 2.28 -5.58
N LEU A 40 -2.07 2.90 -4.88
CA LEU A 40 -3.39 2.34 -4.56
C LEU A 40 -4.48 3.40 -4.77
N ASP A 41 -5.60 3.00 -5.36
CA ASP A 41 -6.63 3.95 -5.78
C ASP A 41 -8.05 3.37 -5.66
N PRO A 42 -9.11 4.17 -5.40
CA PRO A 42 -10.48 3.68 -5.37
C PRO A 42 -11.01 3.46 -6.79
N VAL A 43 -10.53 2.40 -7.44
CA VAL A 43 -10.79 2.07 -8.84
C VAL A 43 -12.27 1.99 -9.20
N SER A 44 -13.15 1.59 -8.27
CA SER A 44 -14.59 1.54 -8.56
C SER A 44 -15.26 2.91 -8.64
N THR A 45 -14.57 3.98 -8.25
CA THR A 45 -15.08 5.36 -8.36
C THR A 45 -14.42 6.13 -9.50
N ARG A 46 -13.56 5.47 -10.30
CA ARG A 46 -12.85 6.07 -11.43
C ARG A 46 -13.60 5.84 -12.75
N PRO A 47 -13.31 6.64 -13.80
CA PRO A 47 -13.79 6.36 -15.15
C PRO A 47 -13.42 4.94 -15.60
N THR A 48 -14.25 4.34 -16.46
CA THR A 48 -13.97 3.03 -17.05
C THR A 48 -13.77 3.19 -18.57
N PRO A 49 -12.61 2.81 -19.13
CA PRO A 49 -11.44 2.26 -18.45
C PRO A 49 -10.72 3.31 -17.59
N SER A 50 -10.06 2.84 -16.52
CA SER A 50 -9.16 3.69 -15.73
C SER A 50 -7.73 3.51 -16.24
N ASP A 51 -7.19 4.56 -16.85
CA ASP A 51 -5.83 4.57 -17.38
C ASP A 51 -4.87 5.23 -16.39
N TYR A 52 -3.85 4.50 -15.96
CA TYR A 52 -2.78 4.99 -15.06
C TYR A 52 -1.45 5.13 -15.80
N GLY A 53 -1.44 5.06 -17.14
CA GLY A 53 -0.30 5.40 -17.96
C GLY A 53 0.53 4.23 -18.49
N TRP A 54 0.34 3.03 -17.96
CA TRP A 54 1.04 1.85 -18.45
C TRP A 54 0.70 1.56 -19.94
N PRO A 55 1.69 1.24 -20.80
CA PRO A 55 3.11 1.02 -20.51
C PRO A 55 4.03 2.21 -20.84
N VAL A 56 3.48 3.37 -21.19
CA VAL A 56 4.25 4.47 -21.84
C VAL A 56 4.42 5.71 -20.97
N CYS A 57 3.73 5.77 -19.84
CA CYS A 57 3.78 6.85 -18.88
C CYS A 57 4.11 6.32 -17.50
N GLU A 58 4.97 7.06 -16.82
CA GLU A 58 5.18 7.05 -15.39
C GLU A 58 4.02 7.75 -14.68
N GLU A 59 3.99 7.69 -13.35
CA GLU A 59 3.16 8.58 -12.56
C GLU A 59 3.41 10.07 -12.85
N ASN A 60 2.56 10.93 -12.27
CA ASN A 60 2.71 12.38 -12.35
C ASN A 60 2.84 12.93 -13.79
N HIS A 61 2.20 12.24 -14.75
CA HIS A 61 2.14 12.66 -16.16
C HIS A 61 3.50 12.69 -16.86
N VAL A 62 4.48 11.93 -16.38
CA VAL A 62 5.80 11.82 -17.00
C VAL A 62 5.79 10.73 -18.07
N ALA A 63 6.29 11.05 -19.26
CA ALA A 63 6.34 10.14 -20.40
C ALA A 63 7.68 9.39 -20.46
N TYR A 64 7.67 8.09 -20.77
CA TYR A 64 8.89 7.31 -21.02
C TYR A 64 9.47 7.53 -22.41
N THR A 65 8.63 7.93 -23.36
CA THR A 65 8.99 8.20 -24.76
C THR A 65 8.47 9.56 -25.16
N GLN A 66 9.11 10.19 -26.14
CA GLN A 66 8.74 11.55 -26.56
C GLN A 66 7.34 11.60 -27.19
N GLU A 67 6.87 10.49 -27.74
CA GLU A 67 5.58 10.37 -28.43
C GLU A 67 4.40 10.09 -27.47
N ALA A 68 4.67 9.71 -26.23
CA ALA A 68 3.61 9.35 -25.29
C ALA A 68 2.89 10.59 -24.73
N ASN A 69 1.56 10.58 -24.79
CA ASN A 69 0.72 11.61 -24.18
C ASN A 69 0.23 11.14 -22.80
N CYS A 70 0.83 11.69 -21.75
CA CYS A 70 0.52 11.35 -20.36
C CYS A 70 -0.39 12.37 -19.67
N SER A 71 -0.92 13.37 -20.38
CA SER A 71 -1.71 14.45 -19.78
C SER A 71 -3.08 14.00 -19.24
N THR A 72 -3.59 12.86 -19.71
CA THR A 72 -4.93 12.35 -19.38
C THR A 72 -4.92 11.17 -18.40
N ILE A 73 -3.74 10.70 -17.98
CA ILE A 73 -3.66 9.55 -17.08
C ILE A 73 -4.15 9.92 -15.68
N ILE A 74 -4.69 8.94 -14.97
CA ILE A 74 -5.24 9.12 -13.63
C ILE A 74 -4.11 9.29 -12.62
N ILE A 75 -4.22 10.34 -11.82
CA ILE A 75 -3.43 10.49 -10.60
C ILE A 75 -4.04 9.63 -9.49
N PRO A 76 -3.30 8.65 -8.94
CA PRO A 76 -3.79 7.81 -7.86
C PRO A 76 -3.99 8.63 -6.56
N LYS A 77 -4.79 8.11 -5.64
CA LYS A 77 -5.02 8.74 -4.32
C LYS A 77 -3.95 8.39 -3.29
N LEU A 78 -3.25 7.27 -3.46
CA LEU A 78 -2.14 6.85 -2.62
C LEU A 78 -0.96 6.43 -3.45
N VAL A 79 0.23 6.82 -2.98
CA VAL A 79 1.51 6.36 -3.52
C VAL A 79 2.39 5.80 -2.41
N PHE A 80 3.31 4.93 -2.80
CA PHE A 80 4.34 4.35 -1.95
C PHE A 80 5.67 4.33 -2.73
N PRO A 81 6.82 4.23 -2.04
CA PRO A 81 8.12 4.25 -2.69
C PRO A 81 8.22 3.17 -3.77
N ALA A 82 8.90 3.47 -4.88
CA ALA A 82 9.09 2.48 -5.93
C ALA A 82 9.71 1.19 -5.39
N TYR A 83 9.31 0.08 -6.01
CA TYR A 83 9.81 -1.26 -5.71
C TYR A 83 9.39 -1.82 -4.35
N SER A 84 8.67 -1.06 -3.52
CA SER A 84 8.10 -1.56 -2.26
C SER A 84 7.22 -2.81 -2.43
N THR A 85 6.63 -3.00 -3.61
CA THR A 85 5.78 -4.14 -3.97
C THR A 85 4.62 -4.29 -2.99
N ILE A 86 3.58 -3.45 -3.12
CA ILE A 86 2.37 -3.59 -2.31
C ILE A 86 1.58 -4.83 -2.73
N ILE A 87 1.22 -5.69 -1.76
CA ILE A 87 0.56 -6.97 -2.03
C ILE A 87 -0.78 -7.11 -1.34
N GLY A 88 -0.84 -6.77 -0.06
CA GLY A 88 -2.06 -6.87 0.73
C GLY A 88 -2.58 -5.50 1.12
N ALA A 89 -3.89 -5.38 1.24
CA ALA A 89 -4.52 -4.20 1.79
C ALA A 89 -5.76 -4.60 2.61
N THR A 90 -6.01 -3.92 3.72
CA THR A 90 -7.26 -4.08 4.48
C THR A 90 -7.63 -2.80 5.21
N PHE A 91 -8.90 -2.44 5.17
CA PHE A 91 -9.42 -1.39 6.05
C PHE A 91 -9.70 -1.95 7.44
N TYR A 92 -9.37 -1.20 8.47
CA TYR A 92 -9.77 -1.53 9.83
C TYR A 92 -11.26 -1.21 10.05
N PRO A 93 -12.03 -2.03 10.80
CA PRO A 93 -13.45 -1.80 11.01
C PRO A 93 -13.75 -0.43 11.63
N LEU A 94 -14.85 0.19 11.20
CA LEU A 94 -15.33 1.47 11.74
C LEU A 94 -15.89 1.31 13.16
N LYS A 95 -16.52 0.16 13.42
CA LYS A 95 -17.12 -0.20 14.71
C LYS A 95 -16.39 -1.42 15.24
N LEU A 96 -16.03 -1.39 16.52
CA LEU A 96 -15.28 -2.45 17.21
C LEU A 96 -16.06 -2.99 18.41
N ASN A 97 -17.40 -2.95 18.36
CA ASN A 97 -18.33 -3.24 19.46
C ASN A 97 -17.85 -4.39 20.37
N GLY A 98 -17.28 -4.04 21.54
CA GLY A 98 -16.83 -5.01 22.54
C GLY A 98 -15.67 -5.93 22.12
N LEU A 99 -14.91 -5.61 21.07
CA LEU A 99 -13.82 -6.47 20.60
C LEU A 99 -12.63 -6.46 21.59
N PRO A 100 -12.09 -7.63 21.95
CA PRO A 100 -11.07 -7.74 23.00
C PRO A 100 -9.69 -7.22 22.57
N TYR A 101 -9.42 -7.07 21.27
CA TYR A 101 -8.13 -6.61 20.74
C TYR A 101 -8.27 -5.44 19.78
N ALA A 102 -9.20 -4.53 20.09
CA ALA A 102 -9.49 -3.33 19.33
C ALA A 102 -8.32 -2.33 19.38
N PHE A 103 -7.78 -1.97 18.22
CA PHE A 103 -6.84 -0.84 18.13
C PHE A 103 -7.53 0.48 18.55
N PRO A 104 -6.76 1.47 19.05
CA PRO A 104 -7.27 2.79 19.40
C PRO A 104 -8.11 3.47 18.30
N ALA A 105 -8.91 4.46 18.67
CA ALA A 105 -9.85 5.10 17.75
C ALA A 105 -9.20 5.64 16.45
N LYS A 106 -7.94 6.11 16.52
CA LYS A 106 -7.20 6.64 15.36
C LYS A 106 -7.01 5.65 14.20
N TRP A 107 -7.11 4.34 14.45
CA TRP A 107 -6.94 3.30 13.44
C TRP A 107 -8.24 2.92 12.73
N ARG A 108 -9.40 3.28 13.30
CA ARG A 108 -10.72 2.87 12.81
C ARG A 108 -11.01 3.46 11.44
N GLY A 109 -11.44 2.61 10.50
CA GLY A 109 -11.74 3.03 9.14
C GLY A 109 -10.52 3.50 8.34
N SER A 110 -9.31 3.28 8.83
CA SER A 110 -8.06 3.55 8.13
C SER A 110 -7.55 2.29 7.46
N LEU A 111 -6.54 2.44 6.60
CA LEU A 111 -6.06 1.38 5.73
C LEU A 111 -4.70 0.86 6.21
N PHE A 112 -4.53 -0.45 6.21
CA PHE A 112 -3.23 -1.10 6.32
C PHE A 112 -2.85 -1.66 4.94
N VAL A 113 -1.60 -1.46 4.54
CA VAL A 113 -1.05 -1.98 3.29
C VAL A 113 0.25 -2.69 3.60
N SER A 114 0.38 -3.93 3.15
CA SER A 114 1.61 -4.71 3.31
C SER A 114 2.49 -4.60 2.07
N MET A 115 3.76 -4.33 2.34
CA MET A 115 4.82 -4.20 1.36
C MET A 115 5.75 -5.38 1.48
N ARG A 116 5.94 -6.09 0.37
CA ARG A 116 6.81 -7.28 0.32
C ARG A 116 8.29 -6.91 0.36
N GLY A 117 8.61 -5.64 0.14
CA GLY A 117 9.96 -5.10 0.07
C GLY A 117 10.60 -5.35 -1.31
N SER A 118 11.57 -4.51 -1.65
CA SER A 118 12.20 -4.47 -2.96
C SER A 118 13.06 -5.70 -3.25
N TRP A 119 13.13 -6.15 -4.50
CA TRP A 119 14.22 -7.02 -4.96
C TRP A 119 15.34 -6.22 -5.64
N HIS A 120 15.05 -5.01 -6.13
CA HIS A 120 16.04 -4.05 -6.58
C HIS A 120 16.90 -3.55 -5.43
N VAL A 121 18.18 -3.38 -5.71
CA VAL A 121 19.20 -2.95 -4.73
C VAL A 121 19.80 -1.61 -5.10
N ASN A 122 20.25 -0.86 -4.10
CA ASN A 122 21.06 0.33 -4.28
C ASN A 122 22.50 -0.02 -4.68
N SER A 123 23.34 1.00 -4.89
CA SER A 123 24.75 0.84 -5.29
C SER A 123 25.60 0.04 -4.30
N SER A 124 25.14 -0.13 -3.05
CA SER A 124 25.81 -0.92 -2.02
C SER A 124 25.24 -2.34 -1.91
N GLY A 125 24.34 -2.75 -2.81
CA GLY A 125 23.73 -4.08 -2.81
C GLY A 125 22.60 -4.26 -1.79
N VAL A 126 22.15 -3.20 -1.11
CA VAL A 126 21.06 -3.25 -0.14
C VAL A 126 19.72 -3.02 -0.84
N PRO A 127 18.68 -3.83 -0.61
CA PRO A 127 17.36 -3.60 -1.20
C PRO A 127 16.78 -2.23 -0.86
N TRP A 128 16.22 -1.54 -1.86
CA TRP A 128 15.72 -0.16 -1.73
C TRP A 128 14.67 0.05 -0.64
N ASP A 129 13.76 -0.92 -0.50
CA ASP A 129 12.72 -0.88 0.53
C ASP A 129 12.66 -2.20 1.30
N ALA A 130 12.50 -2.08 2.62
CA ALA A 130 12.40 -3.21 3.52
C ALA A 130 10.95 -3.74 3.56
N PRO A 131 10.72 -5.04 3.78
CA PRO A 131 9.36 -5.54 3.97
C PRO A 131 8.73 -4.94 5.23
N HIS A 132 7.49 -4.45 5.11
CA HIS A 132 6.78 -3.83 6.23
C HIS A 132 5.27 -3.77 6.00
N VAL A 133 4.54 -3.30 7.01
CA VAL A 133 3.13 -2.86 6.87
C VAL A 133 3.08 -1.35 7.09
N ALA A 134 2.50 -0.64 6.13
CA ALA A 134 2.17 0.77 6.25
C ALA A 134 0.76 0.96 6.82
N PHE A 135 0.61 2.01 7.62
CA PHE A 135 -0.68 2.52 8.06
C PHE A 135 -0.97 3.85 7.38
N VAL A 136 -2.10 3.91 6.69
CA VAL A 136 -2.57 5.09 5.98
C VAL A 136 -3.78 5.66 6.73
N PRO A 137 -3.67 6.86 7.34
CA PRO A 137 -4.80 7.51 7.98
C PRO A 137 -5.86 7.94 6.96
N PHE A 138 -7.13 7.61 7.23
CA PHE A 138 -8.26 8.01 6.39
C PHE A 138 -9.23 8.95 7.13
N GLY A 139 -9.76 9.92 6.41
CA GLY A 139 -10.87 10.74 6.90
C GLY A 139 -12.14 9.90 7.03
N LEU A 140 -12.75 9.88 8.23
CA LEU A 140 -13.99 9.13 8.49
C LEU A 140 -15.20 9.63 7.67
N LYS A 141 -15.20 10.92 7.31
CA LYS A 141 -16.24 11.53 6.47
C LYS A 141 -15.92 11.37 4.99
N THR A 142 -14.74 11.81 4.57
CA THR A 142 -14.32 11.84 3.16
C THR A 142 -14.05 10.44 2.57
N ARG A 143 -13.69 9.47 3.41
CA ARG A 143 -13.24 8.12 3.00
C ARG A 143 -12.09 8.19 1.98
N MET A 144 -11.22 9.16 2.20
CA MET A 144 -9.99 9.39 1.45
C MET A 144 -8.81 9.50 2.44
N PRO A 145 -7.57 9.26 1.98
CA PRO A 145 -6.36 9.55 2.75
C PRO A 145 -6.38 10.98 3.29
N ILE A 146 -5.90 11.17 4.53
CA ILE A 146 -5.89 12.50 5.16
C ILE A 146 -4.94 13.46 4.43
N LYS A 147 -3.84 12.93 3.87
CA LYS A 147 -2.87 13.68 3.08
C LYS A 147 -3.00 13.32 1.61
N SER A 148 -2.93 14.32 0.74
CA SER A 148 -2.84 14.11 -0.71
C SER A 148 -1.47 13.56 -1.11
N VAL A 149 -1.39 13.04 -2.33
CA VAL A 149 -0.12 12.61 -2.94
C VAL A 149 0.87 13.77 -2.94
N ASN A 150 2.12 13.47 -2.58
CA ASN A 150 3.27 14.34 -2.74
C ASN A 150 4.33 13.59 -3.55
N TRP A 151 4.57 14.01 -4.78
CA TRP A 151 5.54 13.34 -5.66
C TRP A 151 7.00 13.48 -5.19
N GLY A 152 7.30 14.51 -4.39
CA GLY A 152 8.61 14.67 -3.77
C GLY A 152 8.80 13.88 -2.47
N ASP A 153 7.75 13.26 -1.93
CA ASP A 153 7.81 12.46 -0.70
C ASP A 153 6.73 11.36 -0.71
N PRO A 154 7.07 10.13 -1.18
CA PRO A 154 6.15 9.01 -1.24
C PRO A 154 5.84 8.41 0.15
N TYR A 155 6.48 8.88 1.22
CA TYR A 155 6.23 8.45 2.60
C TYR A 155 5.20 9.34 3.30
N SER A 156 4.97 10.54 2.77
CA SER A 156 4.18 11.58 3.44
C SER A 156 2.77 11.14 3.85
N GLN A 157 2.12 10.23 3.11
CA GLN A 157 0.73 9.83 3.29
C GLN A 157 0.50 8.74 4.36
N TRP A 158 1.55 8.11 4.86
CA TRP A 158 1.47 6.94 5.72
C TRP A 158 2.57 6.93 6.77
N ILE A 159 2.49 5.98 7.70
CA ILE A 159 3.56 5.69 8.65
C ILE A 159 3.80 4.19 8.71
N GLU A 160 5.03 3.81 9.01
CA GLU A 160 5.37 2.42 9.31
C GLU A 160 4.59 1.90 10.52
N PHE A 161 3.99 0.72 10.39
CA PHE A 161 3.21 0.06 11.44
C PHE A 161 3.85 -1.22 11.96
N PHE A 162 4.39 -2.04 11.06
CA PHE A 162 5.03 -3.31 11.41
C PHE A 162 6.27 -3.49 10.54
N THR A 163 7.44 -3.41 11.16
CA THR A 163 8.77 -3.31 10.53
C THR A 163 9.78 -4.23 11.21
N GLY A 164 11.06 -4.13 10.84
CA GLY A 164 12.15 -4.90 11.44
C GLY A 164 12.48 -6.19 10.69
N PHE A 165 11.97 -6.35 9.46
CA PHE A 165 12.19 -7.53 8.63
C PHE A 165 13.51 -7.53 7.87
N GLN A 166 14.25 -6.42 7.87
CA GLN A 166 15.51 -6.25 7.16
C GLN A 166 16.54 -5.53 8.03
N ASP A 167 17.76 -6.03 8.06
CA ASP A 167 18.89 -5.35 8.72
C ASP A 167 19.55 -4.31 7.81
N ALA A 168 20.52 -3.57 8.35
CA ALA A 168 21.25 -2.53 7.60
C ALA A 168 22.09 -3.08 6.42
N LYS A 169 22.36 -4.39 6.38
CA LYS A 169 23.08 -5.06 5.29
C LYS A 169 22.13 -5.63 4.23
N GLY A 170 20.82 -5.51 4.43
CA GLY A 170 19.81 -6.05 3.51
C GLY A 170 19.40 -7.49 3.79
N ASN A 171 19.89 -8.13 4.86
CA ASN A 171 19.46 -9.48 5.22
C ASN A 171 18.02 -9.45 5.71
N ARG A 172 17.20 -10.38 5.23
CA ARG A 172 15.76 -10.44 5.54
C ARG A 172 15.40 -11.64 6.39
N ILE A 173 14.51 -11.41 7.34
CA ILE A 173 13.93 -12.46 8.21
C ILE A 173 12.47 -12.78 7.88
N GLY A 174 11.93 -12.16 6.82
CA GLY A 174 10.56 -12.37 6.37
C GLY A 174 10.11 -11.32 5.36
N ARG A 175 9.01 -11.55 4.66
CA ARG A 175 8.43 -10.61 3.68
C ARG A 175 6.91 -10.55 3.79
N CYS A 176 6.40 -9.38 4.16
CA CYS A 176 4.96 -9.19 4.38
C CYS A 176 4.16 -9.35 3.07
N THR A 177 3.06 -10.13 3.12
CA THR A 177 2.17 -10.37 1.96
C THR A 177 0.71 -10.11 2.32
N GLY A 178 -0.10 -11.11 2.63
CA GLY A 178 -1.51 -10.91 2.99
C GLY A 178 -1.67 -10.15 4.30
N VAL A 179 -2.63 -9.22 4.36
CA VAL A 179 -3.01 -8.52 5.59
C VAL A 179 -4.53 -8.61 5.78
N ALA A 180 -4.98 -8.95 6.99
CA ALA A 180 -6.39 -9.10 7.31
C ALA A 180 -6.71 -8.73 8.75
N VAL A 181 -7.94 -8.30 9.01
CA VAL A 181 -8.44 -8.09 10.37
C VAL A 181 -9.22 -9.30 10.82
N GLY A 182 -8.79 -9.94 11.91
CA GLY A 182 -9.49 -11.08 12.47
C GLY A 182 -10.75 -10.67 13.25
N PRO A 183 -11.63 -11.63 13.57
CA PRO A 183 -12.93 -11.37 14.19
C PRO A 183 -12.86 -10.71 15.57
N LYS A 184 -11.72 -10.82 16.26
CA LYS A 184 -11.46 -10.20 17.56
C LYS A 184 -10.75 -8.84 17.49
N GLY A 185 -10.56 -8.29 16.28
CA GLY A 185 -9.93 -6.98 16.04
C GLY A 185 -8.41 -7.00 15.92
N SER A 186 -7.75 -8.16 16.08
CA SER A 186 -6.32 -8.30 15.80
C SER A 186 -6.04 -8.17 14.30
N LEU A 187 -4.91 -7.55 13.95
CA LEU A 187 -4.39 -7.57 12.58
C LEU A 187 -3.56 -8.85 12.40
N PHE A 188 -3.71 -9.50 11.26
CA PHE A 188 -2.91 -10.65 10.85
C PHE A 188 -2.12 -10.28 9.61
N VAL A 189 -0.85 -10.64 9.59
CA VAL A 189 0.08 -10.37 8.48
C VAL A 189 0.76 -11.69 8.11
N ALA A 190 0.60 -12.12 6.87
CA ALA A 190 1.26 -13.30 6.34
C ALA A 190 2.67 -12.96 5.83
N ASP A 191 3.57 -13.93 5.94
CA ASP A 191 4.92 -13.88 5.37
C ASP A 191 5.14 -15.12 4.50
N ASP A 192 5.34 -14.88 3.21
CA ASP A 192 5.49 -15.94 2.21
C ASP A 192 6.91 -16.55 2.18
N THR A 193 7.89 -15.86 2.75
CA THR A 193 9.29 -16.28 2.75
C THR A 193 9.56 -17.27 3.88
N THR A 194 8.95 -17.06 5.05
CA THR A 194 9.11 -17.96 6.20
C THR A 194 7.89 -18.85 6.46
N GLY A 195 6.76 -18.60 5.80
CA GLY A 195 5.50 -19.32 6.04
C GLY A 195 4.79 -18.92 7.34
N ASN A 196 5.25 -17.85 8.01
CA ASN A 196 4.67 -17.38 9.27
C ASN A 196 3.41 -16.54 9.06
N ILE A 197 2.54 -16.53 10.10
CA ILE A 197 1.46 -15.56 10.23
C ILE A 197 1.63 -14.81 11.55
N TYR A 198 1.91 -13.51 11.46
CA TYR A 198 2.03 -12.63 12.61
C TYR A 198 0.66 -12.14 13.04
N ARG A 199 0.39 -12.19 14.35
CA ARG A 199 -0.81 -11.63 14.96
C ARG A 199 -0.46 -10.40 15.79
N ILE A 200 -0.93 -9.25 15.35
CA ILE A 200 -0.71 -7.96 15.99
C ILE A 200 -1.97 -7.56 16.75
N ARG A 201 -1.81 -7.25 18.03
CA ARG A 201 -2.89 -6.78 18.92
C ARG A 201 -2.32 -5.75 19.90
N PRO A 202 -3.14 -4.82 20.42
CA PRO A 202 -2.73 -4.00 21.53
C PRO A 202 -2.34 -4.89 22.70
N THR A 203 -1.34 -4.46 23.46
CA THR A 203 -1.14 -4.97 24.81
C THR A 203 -2.34 -4.53 25.63
N THR A 204 -2.98 -5.46 26.34
CA THR A 204 -3.95 -5.09 27.38
C THR A 204 -3.15 -4.40 28.46
N ALA A 205 -3.17 -3.07 28.49
CA ALA A 205 -2.58 -2.31 29.58
C ALA A 205 -3.40 -2.55 30.85
N ASN A 206 -3.01 -3.57 31.62
CA ASN A 206 -3.18 -3.65 33.05
C ASN A 206 -1.79 -3.93 33.63
N CYS A 207 -1.03 -2.86 33.86
CA CYS A 207 -0.03 -2.79 34.91
C CYS A 207 -0.44 -1.63 35.82
#